data_AF-A0A3B1D6V8-F1
#
_entry.id   AF-A0A3B1D6V8-F1
#
_cell.length_a   1.000
_cell.length_b   1.000
_cell.length_c   1.000
_cell.angle_alpha   90.00
_cell.angle_beta   90.00
_cell.angle_gamma   90.00
#
_symmetry.space_group_name_H-M   'P 1'
#
loop_
_entity.id
_entity.type
_entity.pdbx_description
1 polymer ?
#
loop_
_entity_poly.entity_id
_entity_poly.type
_entity_poly.pdbx_seq_one_letter_code
_entity_poly.pdbx_strand_id
1 'polypeptide(L)'
;MFKLIKRFICLAIIAVVAFIVIAVLKGGEPFKWVGQKSEEAGKLIQEKSNELAERADEIQKTKEKLKEQTEKVRKIKKEITDR
;
A
#
# COMPACT_ATOMS: atom_id res chain seq x y z
N MET A 1 -32.44 15.16 0.53
CA MET A 1 -31.23 14.49 1.06
C MET A 1 -31.54 13.32 2.00
N PHE A 2 -32.50 13.42 2.92
CA PHE A 2 -32.87 12.31 3.83
C PHE A 2 -33.37 11.01 3.14
N LYS A 3 -34.05 11.11 1.98
CA LYS A 3 -34.49 9.94 1.22
C LYS A 3 -33.31 9.12 0.65
N LEU A 4 -32.22 9.78 0.25
CA LEU A 4 -31.01 9.10 -0.25
C LEU A 4 -30.29 8.38 0.90
N ILE A 5 -30.13 9.05 2.05
CA ILE A 5 -29.52 8.45 3.24
C ILE A 5 -30.33 7.23 3.72
N LYS A 6 -31.68 7.33 3.77
CA LYS A 6 -32.54 6.17 4.08
C LYS A 6 -32.39 5.04 3.06
N ARG A 7 -32.17 5.35 1.78
CA ARG A 7 -31.96 4.36 0.71
C ARG A 7 -30.63 3.63 0.88
N PHE A 8 -29.56 4.35 1.25
CA PHE A 8 -28.27 3.75 1.60
C PHE A 8 -28.35 2.86 2.85
N ILE A 9 -29.07 3.30 3.89
CA ILE A 9 -29.30 2.49 5.10
C ILE A 9 -30.09 1.22 4.75
N CYS A 10 -31.13 1.34 3.93
CA CYS A 10 -31.93 0.19 3.49
C CYS A 10 -31.10 -0.80 2.65
N LEU A 11 -30.25 -0.30 1.75
CA LEU A 11 -29.31 -1.13 1.00
C LEU A 11 -28.29 -1.82 1.91
N ALA A 12 -27.78 -1.13 2.94
CA ALA A 12 -26.88 -1.72 3.92
C ALA A 12 -27.55 -2.87 4.69
N ILE A 13 -28.80 -2.69 5.11
CA ILE A 13 -29.57 -3.75 5.79
C ILE A 13 -29.79 -4.95 4.84
N ILE A 14 -30.17 -4.71 3.58
CA ILE A 14 -30.34 -5.78 2.59
C ILE A 14 -29.02 -6.54 2.37
N ALA A 15 -27.89 -5.83 2.30
CA ALA A 15 -26.58 -6.45 2.16
C ALA A 15 -26.25 -7.35 3.36
N VAL A 16 -26.54 -6.90 4.59
CA VAL A 16 -26.34 -7.70 5.81
C VAL A 16 -27.25 -8.93 5.82
N VAL A 17 -28.51 -8.80 5.43
CA VAL A 17 -29.44 -9.95 5.37
C VAL A 17 -28.99 -10.96 4.31
N ALA A 18 -28.61 -10.49 3.11
CA ALA A 18 -28.07 -11.35 2.06
C ALA A 18 -26.79 -12.07 2.52
N PHE A 19 -25.93 -11.37 3.26
CA PHE A 19 -24.71 -11.92 3.85
C PHE A 19 -25.02 -13.07 4.83
N ILE A 20 -26.00 -12.87 5.73
CA ILE A 20 -26.43 -13.90 6.68
C ILE A 20 -27.03 -15.10 5.95
N VAL A 21 -27.89 -14.87 4.96
CA VAL A 21 -28.52 -15.95 4.17
C VAL A 21 -27.47 -16.78 3.43
N ILE A 22 -26.48 -16.14 2.80
CA ILE A 22 -25.38 -16.84 2.12
C ILE A 22 -24.49 -17.59 3.11
N ALA A 23 -24.20 -16.98 4.27
CA ALA A 23 -23.39 -17.61 5.32
C ALA A 23 -24.07 -18.87 5.88
N VAL A 24 -25.38 -18.83 6.11
CA VAL A 24 -26.17 -19.95 6.63
C VAL A 24 -26.39 -21.04 5.57
N LEU A 25 -26.72 -20.67 4.32
CA LEU A 25 -27.01 -21.65 3.27
C LEU A 25 -25.77 -22.36 2.70
N LYS A 26 -24.60 -21.70 2.69
CA LYS A 26 -23.35 -22.27 2.15
C LYS A 26 -22.32 -22.59 3.24
N GLY A 27 -22.73 -22.61 4.52
CA GLY A 27 -21.89 -23.05 5.64
C GLY A 27 -20.56 -22.27 5.80
N GLY A 28 -20.46 -21.06 5.26
CA GLY A 28 -19.22 -20.27 5.30
C GLY A 28 -18.12 -20.68 4.31
N GLU A 29 -18.32 -21.66 3.43
CA GLU A 29 -17.36 -21.98 2.34
C GLU A 29 -16.98 -20.77 1.45
N PRO A 30 -17.94 -19.95 0.95
CA PRO A 30 -17.56 -18.77 0.18
C PRO A 30 -16.75 -17.76 0.99
N PHE A 31 -16.96 -17.70 2.32
CA PHE A 31 -16.16 -16.84 3.20
C PHE A 31 -14.74 -17.35 3.39
N LYS A 32 -14.54 -18.68 3.50
CA LYS A 32 -13.20 -19.27 3.51
C LYS A 32 -12.45 -18.97 2.21
N TRP A 33 -13.11 -19.10 1.07
CA TRP A 33 -12.49 -18.80 -0.22
C TRP A 33 -12.14 -17.32 -0.39
N VAL A 34 -13.03 -16.41 0.02
CA VAL A 34 -12.75 -14.97 0.01
C VAL A 34 -11.64 -14.62 1.00
N GLY A 35 -11.63 -15.23 2.20
CA GLY A 35 -10.59 -15.04 3.20
C GLY A 35 -9.22 -15.49 2.71
N GLN A 36 -9.13 -16.68 2.11
CA GLN A 36 -7.89 -17.20 1.52
C GLN A 36 -7.37 -16.31 0.40
N LYS A 37 -8.26 -15.86 -0.51
CA LYS A 37 -7.87 -14.92 -1.58
C LYS A 37 -7.43 -13.56 -1.05
N SER A 38 -8.09 -13.03 -0.02
CA SER A 38 -7.66 -11.79 0.62
C SER A 38 -6.29 -11.95 1.32
N GLU A 39 -6.02 -13.11 1.92
CA GLU A 39 -4.73 -13.38 2.55
C GLU A 39 -3.61 -13.49 1.51
N GLU A 40 -3.85 -14.20 0.40
CA GLU A 40 -2.91 -14.27 -0.73
C GLU A 40 -2.65 -12.90 -1.34
N ALA A 41 -3.70 -12.11 -1.59
CA ALA A 41 -3.57 -10.75 -2.09
C ALA A 41 -2.80 -9.86 -1.09
N GLY A 42 -3.08 -9.99 0.20
CA GLY A 42 -2.39 -9.28 1.26
C GLY A 42 -0.90 -9.59 1.30
N LYS A 43 -0.52 -10.87 1.21
CA LYS A 43 0.89 -11.30 1.14
C LYS A 43 1.60 -10.73 -0.09
N LEU A 44 0.95 -10.77 -1.26
CA LEU A 44 1.51 -10.27 -2.51
C LEU A 44 1.69 -8.74 -2.49
N ILE A 45 0.74 -8.01 -1.91
CA ILE A 45 0.84 -6.56 -1.66
C ILE A 45 1.97 -6.27 -0.68
N GLN A 46 2.11 -7.06 0.39
CA GLN A 46 3.14 -6.88 1.40
C GLN A 46 4.55 -7.11 0.82
N GLU A 47 4.74 -8.18 0.04
CA GLU A 47 6.00 -8.42 -0.68
C GLU A 47 6.35 -7.27 -1.62
N LYS A 48 5.39 -6.80 -2.42
CA LYS A 48 5.61 -5.67 -3.33
C LYS A 48 5.90 -4.38 -2.59
N SER A 49 5.25 -4.15 -1.45
CA SER A 49 5.49 -2.98 -0.62
C SER A 49 6.87 -3.00 0.02
N ASN A 50 7.31 -4.16 0.51
CA ASN A 50 8.67 -4.34 1.03
C ASN A 50 9.72 -4.14 -0.07
N GLU A 51 9.51 -4.69 -1.26
CA GLU A 51 10.40 -4.49 -2.42
C GLU A 51 10.49 -3.00 -2.80
N LEU A 52 9.37 -2.28 -2.75
CA LEU A 52 9.35 -0.83 -2.98
C LEU A 52 10.12 -0.06 -1.91
N ALA A 53 9.94 -0.42 -0.64
CA ALA A 53 10.62 0.23 0.47
C ALA A 53 12.14 0.05 0.38
N GLU A 54 12.59 -1.16 0.06
CA GLU A 54 14.02 -1.47 -0.08
C GLU A 54 14.65 -0.69 -1.25
N ARG A 55 13.96 -0.62 -2.41
CA ARG A 55 14.41 0.22 -3.54
C ARG A 55 14.41 1.70 -3.19
N ALA A 56 13.44 2.18 -2.40
CA ALA A 56 13.40 3.57 -1.97
C ALA A 56 14.62 3.91 -1.07
N ASP A 57 14.97 3.01 -0.15
CA ASP A 57 16.15 3.15 0.71
C ASP A 57 17.46 3.15 -0.10
N GLU A 58 17.58 2.29 -1.12
CA GLU A 58 18.74 2.30 -2.02
C GLU A 58 18.88 3.61 -2.78
N ILE A 59 17.77 4.15 -3.31
CA ILE A 59 17.75 5.45 -3.97
C ILE A 59 18.18 6.56 -3.00
N GLN A 60 17.69 6.52 -1.76
CA GLN A 60 18.06 7.51 -0.74
C GLN A 60 19.56 7.46 -0.41
N LYS A 61 20.11 6.27 -0.16
CA LYS A 61 21.55 6.08 0.08
C LYS A 61 22.40 6.55 -1.11
N THR A 62 21.94 6.28 -2.33
CA THR A 62 22.64 6.69 -3.55
C THR A 62 22.64 8.20 -3.69
N LYS A 63 21.51 8.86 -3.40
CA LYS A 63 21.39 10.32 -3.40
C LYS A 63 22.31 10.98 -2.38
N GLU A 64 22.44 10.40 -1.18
CA GLU A 64 23.35 10.89 -0.15
C GLU A 64 24.82 10.78 -0.59
N LYS A 65 25.23 9.63 -1.14
CA LYS A 65 26.60 9.44 -1.67
C LYS A 65 26.91 10.42 -2.80
N LEU A 66 25.98 10.64 -3.72
CA LEU A 66 26.14 11.61 -4.82
C LEU A 66 26.28 13.04 -4.28
N LYS A 67 25.51 13.40 -3.26
CA LYS A 67 25.60 14.71 -2.60
C LYS A 67 26.96 14.89 -1.94
N GLU A 68 27.46 13.88 -1.24
CA GLU A 68 28.77 13.92 -0.60
C GLU A 68 29.91 14.04 -1.62
N GLN A 69 29.86 13.29 -2.73
CA GLN A 69 30.85 13.42 -3.81
C GLN A 69 30.78 14.79 -4.48
N THR A 70 29.59 15.33 -4.71
CA THR A 70 29.41 16.66 -5.29
C THR A 70 30.04 17.74 -4.40
N GLU A 71 29.84 17.64 -3.08
CA GLU A 71 30.46 18.56 -2.11
C GLU A 71 31.99 18.41 -2.08
N LYS A 72 32.52 17.19 -2.16
CA LYS A 72 33.99 16.96 -2.26
C LYS A 72 34.57 17.60 -3.52
N VAL A 73 33.94 17.37 -4.68
CA VAL A 73 34.36 17.99 -5.96
C VAL A 73 34.27 19.50 -5.89
N ARG A 74 33.21 20.05 -5.27
CA ARG A 74 33.04 21.49 -5.10
C ARG A 74 34.12 22.11 -4.21
N LYS A 75 34.52 21.44 -3.14
CA LYS A 75 35.63 21.86 -2.27
C LYS A 75 36.96 21.87 -3.03
N ILE A 76 37.28 20.77 -3.73
CA ILE A 76 38.49 20.67 -4.55
C ILE A 76 38.51 21.77 -5.62
N LYS A 77 37.39 22.04 -6.30
CA LYS A 77 37.30 23.10 -7.30
C LYS A 77 37.58 24.48 -6.72
N LYS A 78 37.06 24.79 -5.53
CA LYS A 78 37.37 26.04 -4.81
C LYS A 78 38.85 26.15 -4.49
N GLU A 79 39.44 25.08 -3.96
CA GLU A 79 40.85 25.04 -3.58
C GLU A 79 41.81 25.21 -4.78
N ILE A 80 41.41 24.77 -5.97
CA ILE A 80 42.15 24.97 -7.22
C ILE A 80 41.94 26.38 -7.80
N THR A 81 40.78 27.01 -7.54
CA THR A 81 40.46 28.35 -8.07
C THR A 81 41.02 29.47 -7.18
N ASP A 82 41.26 29.20 -5.89
CA ASP A 82 41.88 30.13 -4.93
C ASP A 82 43.44 30.08 -4.93
N ARG A 83 44.06 29.16 -5.68
CA ARG A 83 45.51 29.16 -5.96
C ARG A 83 45.81 29.84 -7.27
#